data_AF-A0A2K1XB60-F1
#
_entry.id   AF-A0A2K1XB60-F1
#
_cell.length_a   1.000
_cell.length_b   1.000
_cell.length_c   1.000
_cell.angle_alpha   90.00
_cell.angle_beta   90.00
_cell.angle_gamma   90.00
#
_symmetry.space_group_name_H-M   'P 1'
#
loop_
_entity.id
_entity.type
_entity.pdbx_description
1 polymer ?
#
loop_
_entity_poly.entity_id
_entity_poly.type
_entity_poly.pdbx_seq_one_letter_code
_entity_poly.pdbx_strand_id
1 'polypeptide(L)'
;MFIGPGAEVYKGQLVGIHQRPGDLLFNVCKKKTAATNVRSHKEQTVVLDIPLDYSLDDCIEYIQEDELVDVTPSSMYMCKNAKLAKKTR
;
A
#
# COMPACT_ATOMS: atom_id res chain seq x y z
N MET A 1 4.01 -3.74 5.77
CA MET A 1 2.87 -3.00 5.16
C MET A 1 2.43 -1.94 6.15
N PHE A 2 1.64 -0.95 5.71
CA PHE A 2 1.09 0.09 6.60
C PHE A 2 -0.30 -0.29 7.14
N ILE A 3 -0.96 -1.26 6.50
CA ILE A 3 -2.31 -1.69 6.85
C ILE A 3 -2.32 -3.12 7.37
N GLY A 4 -3.21 -3.38 8.32
CA GLY A 4 -3.49 -4.70 8.85
C GLY A 4 -4.54 -5.46 8.02
N PRO A 5 -4.72 -6.77 8.31
CA PRO A 5 -5.75 -7.57 7.69
C PRO A 5 -7.15 -7.03 8.04
N GLY A 6 -8.02 -6.91 7.04
CA GLY A 6 -9.39 -6.42 7.23
C GLY A 6 -9.53 -4.89 7.29
N ALA A 7 -8.43 -4.14 7.17
CA ALA A 7 -8.50 -2.69 7.05
C ALA A 7 -9.25 -2.26 5.78
N GLU A 8 -10.12 -1.26 5.91
CA GLU A 8 -10.79 -0.64 4.77
C GLU A 8 -9.78 0.19 3.98
N VAL A 9 -9.81 0.02 2.65
CA VAL A 9 -8.90 0.72 1.73
C VAL A 9 -9.67 1.33 0.57
N TYR A 10 -9.20 2.46 0.08
CA TYR A 10 -9.76 3.12 -1.10
C TYR A 10 -8.76 3.17 -2.26
N LYS A 11 -9.28 3.51 -3.45
CA LYS A 11 -8.47 3.56 -4.67
C LYS A 11 -7.44 4.67 -4.60
N GLY A 12 -6.16 4.31 -4.76
CA GLY A 12 -5.05 5.27 -4.77
C GLY A 12 -4.40 5.48 -3.40
N GLN A 13 -4.91 4.82 -2.35
CA GLN A 13 -4.26 4.77 -1.05
C GLN A 13 -2.95 3.98 -1.12
N LEU A 14 -1.89 4.51 -0.50
CA LEU A 14 -0.64 3.78 -0.28
C LEU A 14 -0.83 2.79 0.86
N VAL A 15 -0.40 1.55 0.62
CA VAL A 15 -0.60 0.42 1.55
C VAL A 15 0.71 -0.18 2.06
N GLY A 16 1.84 0.27 1.53
CA GLY A 16 3.16 -0.16 1.95
C GLY A 16 4.27 0.29 0.99
N ILE A 17 5.49 -0.06 1.37
CA ILE A 17 6.71 0.27 0.61
C ILE A 17 7.00 -0.84 -0.39
N HIS A 18 7.29 -0.46 -1.63
CA HIS A 18 7.81 -1.39 -2.62
C HIS A 18 9.32 -1.58 -2.44
N GLN A 19 9.80 -2.83 -2.44
CA GLN A 19 11.24 -3.12 -2.28
C GLN A 19 12.09 -2.75 -3.51
N ARG A 20 11.46 -2.58 -4.68
CA ARG A 20 12.13 -2.20 -5.92
C ARG A 20 11.83 -0.74 -6.26
N PRO A 21 12.69 -0.07 -7.04
CA PRO A 21 12.40 1.27 -7.53
C PRO A 21 11.10 1.31 -8.34
N GLY A 22 10.34 2.38 -8.15
CA GLY A 22 9.07 2.63 -8.84
C GLY A 22 7.85 2.08 -8.13
N ASP A 23 6.69 2.52 -8.59
CA ASP A 23 5.41 2.22 -7.93
C ASP A 23 4.80 0.93 -8.44
N LEU A 24 4.17 0.18 -7.54
CA LEU A 24 3.41 -1.02 -7.87
C LEU A 24 1.92 -0.82 -7.59
N LEU A 25 1.13 -0.71 -8.65
CA LEU A 25 -0.32 -0.78 -8.57
C LEU A 25 -0.75 -2.25 -8.43
N PHE A 26 -1.38 -2.59 -7.31
CA PHE A 26 -1.96 -3.90 -7.09
C PHE A 26 -3.28 -3.83 -6.32
N ASN A 27 -4.00 -4.94 -6.27
CA ASN A 27 -5.25 -5.06 -5.54
C ASN A 27 -5.03 -5.80 -4.21
N VAL A 28 -5.28 -5.14 -3.09
CA VAL A 28 -5.15 -5.72 -1.74
C VAL A 28 -6.38 -6.57 -1.36
N CYS A 29 -7.57 -6.19 -1.82
CA CYS A 29 -8.83 -6.84 -1.45
C CYS A 29 -9.04 -8.19 -2.16
N LYS A 30 -8.36 -8.41 -3.29
CA LYS A 30 -8.49 -9.64 -4.07
C LYS A 30 -7.27 -10.53 -3.85
N LYS A 31 -7.52 -11.77 -3.44
CA LYS A 31 -6.49 -12.82 -3.47
C LYS A 31 -6.00 -12.97 -4.91
N LYS A 32 -4.70 -12.88 -5.12
CA LYS A 32 -4.10 -13.14 -6.43
C LYS A 32 -4.34 -14.60 -6.80
N THR A 33 -5.02 -14.85 -7.92
CA THR A 33 -5.33 -16.20 -8.44
C THR A 33 -4.08 -16.97 -8.92
N ALA A 34 -2.88 -16.44 -8.76
CA ALA A 34 -1.62 -17.01 -9.26
C ALA A 34 -1.06 -18.15 -8.39
N ALA A 35 -1.92 -18.96 -7.77
CA ALA A 35 -1.54 -20.30 -7.33
C ALA A 35 -1.38 -21.27 -8.53
N THR A 36 -1.78 -20.88 -9.75
CA THR A 36 -1.70 -21.76 -10.94
C THR A 36 -0.27 -22.07 -11.40
N ASN A 37 0.71 -21.19 -11.13
CA ASN A 37 2.12 -21.43 -11.45
C ASN A 37 2.94 -21.97 -10.27
N VAL A 38 2.31 -22.20 -9.11
CA VAL A 38 2.92 -22.93 -7.99
C VAL A 38 2.35 -24.35 -8.01
N ARG A 39 2.81 -25.17 -8.97
CA ARG A 39 2.64 -26.62 -8.87
C ARG A 39 3.49 -27.10 -7.71
N SER A 40 2.90 -27.22 -6.51
CA SER A 40 3.09 -28.31 -5.53
C SER A 40 2.81 -27.84 -4.08
N HIS A 41 1.77 -28.45 -3.50
CA HIS A 41 1.64 -28.85 -2.09
C HIS A 41 2.34 -28.03 -1.00
N LYS A 42 1.55 -27.28 -0.22
CA LYS A 42 1.32 -27.48 1.23
C LYS A 42 0.28 -26.46 1.70
N GLU A 43 -0.52 -26.80 2.72
CA GLU A 43 -1.21 -25.77 3.49
C GLU A 43 -0.15 -24.85 4.10
N GLN A 44 0.09 -23.71 3.46
CA GLN A 44 0.91 -22.65 4.01
C GLN A 44 0.02 -21.79 4.88
N THR A 45 0.21 -21.88 6.19
CA THR A 45 -0.28 -20.88 7.13
C THR A 45 0.37 -19.56 6.75
N VAL A 46 -0.43 -18.62 6.25
CA VAL A 46 0.05 -17.28 5.90
C VAL A 46 0.19 -16.49 7.20
N VAL A 47 1.42 -16.29 7.64
CA VAL A 47 1.73 -15.37 8.74
C VAL A 47 1.93 -13.97 8.14
N LEU A 48 1.23 -12.99 8.69
CA LEU A 48 1.37 -11.59 8.30
C LEU A 48 2.21 -10.87 9.35
N ASP A 49 3.18 -10.10 8.90
CA ASP A 49 3.94 -9.22 9.78
C ASP A 49 3.07 -8.08 10.30
N ILE A 50 3.46 -7.55 11.47
CA ILE A 50 2.78 -6.42 12.10
C ILE A 50 2.86 -5.20 11.17
N PRO A 51 1.75 -4.45 10.99
CA PRO A 51 1.78 -3.20 10.26
C PRO A 51 2.75 -2.19 10.89
N LEU A 52 3.38 -1.37 10.04
CA LEU A 52 4.16 -0.23 10.49
C LEU A 52 3.23 0.95 10.74
N ASP A 53 3.17 1.41 11.99
CA ASP A 53 2.44 2.61 12.38
C ASP A 53 3.32 3.85 12.13
N TYR A 54 2.82 4.78 11.32
CA TYR A 54 3.51 6.03 11.00
C TYR A 54 2.90 7.19 11.78
N SER A 55 3.75 8.07 12.31
CA SER A 55 3.30 9.36 12.83
C SER A 55 3.05 10.35 11.67
N LEU A 56 2.40 11.48 11.97
CA LEU A 56 2.17 12.53 10.98
C LEU A 56 3.48 13.09 10.42
N ASP A 57 4.48 13.28 11.29
CA ASP A 57 5.79 13.78 10.88
C ASP A 57 6.50 12.78 9.96
N ASP A 58 6.46 11.48 10.28
CA ASP A 58 7.04 10.44 9.43
C ASP A 58 6.36 10.37 8.06
N CYS A 59 5.02 10.54 8.02
CA CYS A 59 4.27 10.60 6.77
C CYS A 59 4.69 11.78 5.91
N ILE A 60 4.86 12.96 6.51
CA ILE A 60 5.26 14.18 5.80
C ILE A 60 6.68 14.06 5.26
N GLU A 61 7.59 13.42 6.01
CA GLU A 61 8.95 13.16 5.55
C GLU A 61 8.99 12.13 4.41
N TYR A 62 8.07 11.16 4.42
CA TYR A 62 8.05 10.06 3.47
C TYR A 62 7.48 10.43 2.08
N ILE A 63 6.42 11.25 2.03
CA ILE A 63 5.67 11.51 0.78
C ILE A 63 6.52 12.16 -0.32
N GLN A 64 6.17 11.85 -1.57
CA GLN A 64 6.75 12.48 -2.76
C GLN A 64 5.86 13.60 -3.33
N GLU A 65 6.39 14.33 -4.33
CA GLU A 65 5.70 15.47 -4.98
C GLU A 65 4.33 15.13 -5.60
N ASP A 66 4.13 13.87 -6.00
CA ASP A 66 2.88 13.38 -6.58
C ASP A 66 1.97 12.63 -5.60
N GLU A 67 2.30 12.70 -4.32
CA GLU A 67 1.59 12.06 -3.21
C GLU A 67 1.03 13.09 -2.23
N LEU A 68 0.04 12.67 -1.45
CA LEU A 68 -0.64 13.50 -0.47
C LEU A 68 -0.87 12.71 0.81
N VAL A 69 -0.88 13.42 1.93
CA VAL A 69 -1.36 12.89 3.21
C VAL A 69 -2.79 13.39 3.42
N ASP A 70 -3.74 12.46 3.46
CA ASP A 70 -5.12 12.69 3.83
C ASP A 70 -5.26 12.56 5.35
N VAL A 71 -5.61 13.65 6.02
CA VAL A 71 -5.65 13.74 7.49
C VAL A 71 -7.07 14.03 7.93
N THR A 72 -7.58 13.16 8.80
CA THR A 72 -8.82 13.37 9.54
C THR A 72 -8.51 13.31 11.04
N PRO A 73 -9.40 13.81 11.92
CA PRO A 73 -9.15 13.78 13.37
C PRO A 73 -8.96 12.37 13.95
N SER A 74 -9.46 11.34 13.26
CA SER A 74 -9.43 9.95 13.73
C SER A 74 -8.46 9.05 12.97
N SER A 75 -8.04 9.45 11.77
CA SER A 75 -7.20 8.63 10.91
C SER A 75 -6.39 9.46 9.91
N MET A 76 -5.26 8.90 9.50
CA MET A 76 -4.39 9.48 8.49
C MET A 76 -4.00 8.42 7.48
N TYR A 77 -3.99 8.80 6.20
CA TYR A 77 -3.61 7.91 5.11
C TYR A 77 -2.73 8.65 4.09
N MET A 78 -1.79 7.93 3.49
CA MET A 78 -1.05 8.42 2.33
C MET A 78 -1.80 8.01 1.05
N CYS A 79 -1.84 8.88 0.04
CA CYS A 79 -2.47 8.59 -1.24
C CYS A 79 -1.72 9.20 -2.41
N LYS A 80 -1.84 8.58 -3.59
CA LYS A 80 -1.26 9.08 -4.83
C LYS A 80 -2.26 9.99 -5.54
N ASN A 81 -1.82 11.19 -5.90
CA ASN A 81 -2.67 12.15 -6.60
C ASN A 81 -2.43 12.11 -8.11
N ALA A 82 -3.41 11.57 -8.85
CA ALA A 82 -3.34 11.48 -10.31
C ALA A 82 -3.21 12.85 -11.02
N LYS A 83 -3.60 13.97 -10.37
CA LYS A 83 -3.44 15.31 -10.93
C LYS A 83 -2.03 15.87 -10.80
N LEU A 84 -1.27 15.43 -9.78
CA LEU A 84 0.11 15.84 -9.51
C LEU A 84 1.13 14.89 -10.14
N ALA A 85 0.68 13.70 -10.58
CA ALA A 85 1.51 12.75 -11.29
C ALA A 85 2.25 13.40 -12.47
N LYS A 86 3.57 13.24 -12.49
CA LYS A 86 4.42 13.72 -13.59
C LYS A 86 3.89 13.12 -14.89
N LYS A 87 3.47 13.96 -15.84
CA LYS A 87 3.17 13.53 -17.21
C LYS A 87 4.45 12.97 -17.80
N THR A 88 4.62 11.65 -17.77
CA THR A 88 5.59 10.98 -18.61
C THR A 88 5.20 11.28 -20.04
N ARG A 89 6.05 12.05 -20.72
CA ARG A 89 5.88 12.48 -22.11
C ARG A 89 6.32 11.37 -23.04
#